data_AF-A0A1N6N1S7-F1
#
_entry.id   AF-A0A1N6N1S7-F1
#
_cell.length_a   1.000
_cell.length_b   1.000
_cell.length_c   1.000
_cell.angle_alpha   90.00
_cell.angle_beta   90.00
_cell.angle_gamma   90.00
#
_symmetry.space_group_name_H-M   'P 1'
#
loop_
_entity.id
_entity.type
_entity.pdbx_description
1 polymer ?
#
loop_
_entity_poly.entity_id
_entity_poly.type
_entity_poly.pdbx_seq_one_letter_code
_entity_poly.pdbx_strand_id
1 'polypeptide(L)' 'MTRAAIDRANNAAKHDYSWSKSCGGHICSKCGTAEHRSGWYYWAGYKSKSEPPCAYNPQIDSAEMRNWCAENATYESL' A
#
# COMPACT_ATOMS: atom_id res chain seq x y z
N MET A 1 13.91 5.43 4.22
CA MET A 1 14.64 4.15 4.22
C MET A 1 13.74 3.08 3.64
N THR A 2 14.25 2.26 2.73
CA THR A 2 13.50 1.14 2.14
C THR A 2 13.41 0.01 3.17
N ARG A 3 12.20 -0.51 3.48
CA ARG A 3 11.98 -1.62 4.43
C ARG A 3 12.79 -2.87 4.03
N ALA A 4 13.18 -3.70 5.00
CA ALA A 4 13.77 -5.00 4.69
C ALA A 4 12.70 -5.94 4.11
N ALA A 5 13.13 -6.97 3.36
CA ALA A 5 12.21 -7.94 2.79
C ALA A 5 11.39 -8.67 3.86
N ILE A 6 12.00 -8.96 5.02
CA ILE A 6 11.32 -9.62 6.14
C ILE A 6 10.26 -8.74 6.79
N ASP A 7 10.48 -7.42 6.85
CA ASP A 7 9.48 -6.49 7.37
C ASP A 7 8.26 -6.45 6.45
N ARG A 8 8.46 -6.53 5.13
CA ARG A 8 7.36 -6.59 4.16
C ARG A 8 6.60 -7.90 4.28
N ALA A 9 7.27 -9.03 4.45
CA ALA A 9 6.61 -10.32 4.64
C ALA A 9 5.74 -10.35 5.92
N ASN A 10 6.18 -9.67 6.97
CA ASN A 10 5.47 -9.59 8.26
C ASN A 10 4.61 -8.32 8.43
N ASN A 11 4.17 -7.69 7.34
CA ASN A 11 3.38 -6.47 7.43
C ASN A 11 2.00 -6.72 8.07
N ALA A 12 1.57 -5.81 8.94
CA ALA A 12 0.30 -5.93 9.68
C ALA A 12 -0.93 -5.92 8.75
N ALA A 13 -0.83 -5.21 7.63
CA ALA A 13 -1.89 -5.11 6.62
C ALA A 13 -2.04 -6.36 5.73
N LYS A 14 -1.17 -7.37 5.91
CA LYS A 14 -1.15 -8.66 5.16
C LYS A 14 -1.09 -8.50 3.64
N HIS A 15 -0.40 -7.46 3.16
CA HIS A 15 -0.04 -7.29 1.76
C HIS A 15 0.91 -8.39 1.29
N ASP A 16 0.78 -8.77 0.03
CA ASP A 16 1.69 -9.70 -0.64
C ASP A 16 2.55 -8.92 -1.65
N TYR A 17 3.57 -8.23 -1.12
CA TYR A 17 4.42 -7.36 -1.92
C TYR A 17 5.41 -8.15 -2.77
N SER A 18 5.41 -7.85 -4.06
CA SER A 18 6.39 -8.34 -5.03
C SER A 18 7.11 -7.16 -5.69
N TRP A 19 8.41 -7.29 -5.96
CA TRP A 19 9.15 -6.24 -6.64
C TRP A 19 8.69 -6.09 -8.10
N SER A 20 8.26 -4.89 -8.49
CA SER A 20 7.88 -4.54 -9.86
C SER A 20 8.94 -3.65 -10.49
N LYS A 21 9.57 -4.14 -11.57
CA LYS A 21 10.57 -3.39 -12.33
C LYS A 21 9.96 -2.22 -13.11
N SER A 22 8.71 -2.37 -13.59
CA SER A 22 8.01 -1.32 -14.36
C SER A 22 7.67 -0.10 -13.50
N CYS A 23 7.28 -0.32 -12.24
CA CYS A 23 6.90 0.75 -11.33
C CYS A 23 8.06 1.20 -10.42
N GLY A 24 9.19 0.49 -10.42
CA GLY A 24 10.34 0.84 -9.57
C GLY A 24 10.05 0.72 -8.06
N GLY A 25 9.10 -0.14 -7.67
CA GLY A 25 8.61 -0.29 -6.30
C GLY A 25 8.09 -1.70 -6.03
N HIS A 26 7.66 -1.95 -4.80
CA HIS A 26 7.02 -3.20 -4.42
C HIS A 26 5.51 -3.06 -4.54
N ILE A 27 4.85 -3.97 -5.23
CA ILE A 27 3.40 -3.93 -5.46
C ILE A 27 2.75 -5.14 -4.84
N CYS A 28 1.68 -4.91 -4.09
CA CYS A 28 0.82 -5.96 -3.59
C CYS A 28 0.11 -6.66 -4.76
N SER A 29 0.37 -7.96 -4.92
CA SER A 29 -0.21 -8.80 -5.99
C SER A 29 -1.74 -8.88 -5.93
N LYS A 30 -2.33 -8.61 -4.76
CA LYS A 30 -3.75 -8.80 -4.48
C LYS A 30 -4.59 -7.53 -4.70
N CYS A 31 -4.11 -6.38 -4.21
CA CYS A 31 -4.87 -5.13 -4.20
C CYS A 31 -4.22 -3.98 -4.96
N GLY A 32 -3.02 -4.16 -5.49
CA GLY A 32 -2.31 -3.14 -6.27
C GLY A 32 -1.65 -2.02 -5.47
N THR A 33 -1.68 -2.06 -4.13
CA THR A 33 -0.93 -1.10 -3.29
C THR A 33 0.55 -1.14 -3.63
N ALA A 34 1.15 0.01 -3.91
CA ALA A 34 2.56 0.14 -4.25
C ALA A 34 3.35 0.81 -3.12
N GLU A 35 4.38 0.15 -2.60
CA GLU A 35 5.41 0.72 -1.74
C GLU A 35 6.59 1.19 -2.59
N HIS A 36 6.82 2.50 -2.61
CA HIS A 36 7.96 3.11 -3.28
C HIS A 36 9.21 3.09 -2.40
N ARG A 37 10.42 3.09 -3.02
CA ARG A 37 11.70 3.09 -2.29
C ARG A 37 11.88 4.27 -1.32
N SER A 38 11.21 5.38 -1.60
CA SER A 38 11.15 6.57 -0.75
C SER A 38 10.40 6.35 0.58
N GLY A 39 9.70 5.23 0.74
CA GLY A 39 8.85 4.94 1.91
C GLY A 39 7.45 5.55 1.78
N TRP A 40 7.02 5.86 0.56
CA TRP A 40 5.65 6.30 0.28
C TRP A 40 4.83 5.11 -0.23
N TYR A 41 3.57 5.04 0.18
CA TYR A 41 2.62 4.06 -0.30
C TYR A 41 1.61 4.74 -1.23
N TYR A 42 1.24 4.04 -2.30
CA TYR A 42 0.27 4.51 -3.28
C TYR A 42 -0.83 3.48 -3.49
N TRP A 43 -2.07 3.94 -3.48
CA TRP A 43 -3.23 3.11 -3.76
C TRP A 43 -4.37 3.96 -4.34
N ALA A 44 -4.92 3.57 -5.50
CA ALA A 44 -6.06 4.22 -6.15
C ALA A 44 -5.97 5.77 -6.26
N GLY A 45 -4.78 6.33 -6.49
CA GLY A 45 -4.55 7.78 -6.58
C GLY A 45 -4.29 8.48 -5.23
N TYR A 46 -4.32 7.74 -4.12
CA TYR A 46 -3.93 8.21 -2.80
C TYR A 46 -2.46 7.89 -2.51
N LYS A 47 -1.80 8.81 -1.80
CA LYS A 47 -0.43 8.68 -1.30
C LYS A 47 -0.37 8.84 0.21
N SER A 48 0.34 7.95 0.89
CA SER A 48 0.48 7.99 2.35
C SER A 48 1.89 7.62 2.79
N LYS A 49 2.31 8.14 3.95
CA LYS A 49 3.54 7.65 4.64
C LYS A 49 3.29 6.37 5.44
N SER A 50 2.05 6.18 5.87
CA SER A 50 1.62 4.98 6.56
C SER A 50 1.17 3.94 5.55
N GLU A 51 1.40 2.67 5.87
CA GLU A 51 0.95 1.55 5.05
C GLU A 51 -0.59 1.48 5.06
N PRO A 52 -1.26 1.57 3.91
CA PRO A 52 -2.71 1.42 3.86
C PRO A 52 -3.10 -0.03 4.16
N PRO A 53 -4.33 -0.28 4.61
CA PRO A 53 -4.83 -1.63 4.72
C PRO A 53 -4.85 -2.33 3.35
N CYS A 54 -4.88 -3.66 3.33
CA CYS A 54 -5.00 -4.40 2.07
C CYS A 54 -6.47 -4.45 1.64
N ALA A 55 -6.81 -3.85 0.49
CA ALA A 55 -8.19 -3.87 -0.03
C ALA A 55 -8.68 -5.27 -0.46
N TYR A 56 -7.78 -6.26 -0.54
CA TYR A 56 -8.14 -7.67 -0.74
C TYR A 56 -8.30 -8.41 0.59
N ASN A 57 -8.10 -7.75 1.73
CA ASN A 57 -8.38 -8.35 3.02
C ASN A 57 -9.90 -8.47 3.16
N PRO A 58 -10.46 -9.69 3.27
CA PRO A 58 -11.91 -9.89 3.43
C PRO A 58 -12.48 -9.28 4.72
N GLN A 59 -11.61 -8.86 5.65
CA GLN A 59 -11.98 -8.18 6.88
C GLN A 59 -12.11 -6.66 6.73
N ILE A 60 -11.77 -6.10 5.56
CA ILE A 60 -11.78 -4.65 5.33
C ILE A 60 -12.74 -4.36 4.19
N ASP A 61 -13.78 -3.60 4.47
CA ASP A 61 -14.72 -3.20 3.43
C ASP A 61 -14.19 -2.00 2.61
N SER A 62 -14.80 -1.78 1.44
CA SER A 62 -14.41 -0.69 0.55
C SER A 62 -14.61 0.72 1.14
N ALA A 63 -15.50 0.89 2.12
CA ALA A 63 -15.74 2.14 2.82
C ALA A 63 -14.68 2.38 3.91
N GLU A 64 -14.28 1.36 4.69
CA GLU A 64 -13.18 1.41 5.64
C GLU A 64 -11.87 1.79 4.95
N MET A 65 -11.60 1.20 3.79
CA MET A 65 -10.44 1.56 2.98
C MET A 65 -10.48 3.04 2.55
N ARG A 66 -11.65 3.54 2.11
CA ARG A 66 -11.84 4.94 1.73
C ARG A 66 -11.71 5.90 2.91
N ASN A 67 -12.27 5.55 4.06
CA ASN A 67 -12.17 6.33 5.29
C ASN A 67 -10.73 6.43 5.74
N TRP A 68 -10.01 5.30 5.74
CA TRP A 68 -8.58 5.27 6.03
C TRP A 68 -7.80 6.19 5.10
N CYS A 69 -8.08 6.14 3.79
CA CYS A 69 -7.44 7.02 2.80
C CYS A 69 -7.77 8.50 3.05
N ALA A 70 -9.00 8.84 3.43
CA ALA A 70 -9.40 10.21 3.74
C ALA A 70 -8.68 10.78 4.97
N GLU A 71 -8.36 9.93 5.96
CA GLU A 71 -7.70 10.34 7.20
C GLU A 71 -6.17 10.30 7.13
N ASN A 72 -5.59 9.37 6.37
CA ASN A 72 -4.15 9.02 6.43
C ASN A 72 -3.40 9.25 5.12
N ALA A 73 -4.10 9.58 4.04
CA ALA A 73 -3.50 9.75 2.72
C ALA A 73 -3.91 11.08 2.08
N THR A 74 -3.06 11.55 1.16
CA THR A 74 -3.34 12.69 0.30
C THR A 74 -3.72 12.16 -1.07
N TYR A 75 -4.87 12.58 -1.58
CA TYR A 75 -5.24 12.29 -2.96
C TYR A 75 -4.38 13.14 -3.89
N GLU A 76 -3.56 12.50 -4.73
CA GLU A 76 -2.66 13.20 -5.65
C GLU A 76 -3.14 13.17 -7.11
N SER A 77 -4.26 12.50 -7.43
CA SER A 77 -4.76 12.29 -8.80
C SER A 77 -3.65 11.88 -9.78
N LEU A 78 -3.43 10.57 -9.93
CA LEU A 78 -2.45 10.01 -10.87
C LEU A 78 -2.74 10.39 -12.33
#